data_AF-A0A3N5X153-F1
#
_entry.id   AF-A0A3N5X153-F1
#
_cell.length_a   1.000
_cell.length_b   1.000
_cell.length_c   1.000
_cell.angle_alpha   90.00
_cell.angle_beta   90.00
_cell.angle_gamma   90.00
#
_symmetry.space_group_name_H-M   'P 1'
#
loop_
_entity.id
_entity.type
_entity.pdbx_description
1 polymer ?
#
loop_
_entity_poly.entity_id
_entity_poly.type
_entity_poly.pdbx_seq_one_letter_code
_entity_poly.pdbx_strand_id
1 'polypeptide(L)' 'MDYRAFVEEQIAEIRKEVGEGTTINALSGGVDSSVVTALGFRALGNRLKTVFI' A
#
# COMPACT_ATOMS: atom_id res chain seq x y z
N MET A 1 -6.49 -11.32 17.57
CA MET A 1 -6.01 -10.97 16.21
C MET A 1 -4.64 -10.36 16.36
N ASP A 2 -3.64 -10.83 15.62
CA ASP A 2 -2.32 -10.20 15.58
C ASP A 2 -2.25 -9.23 14.39
N TYR A 3 -2.47 -7.95 14.68
CA TYR A 3 -2.47 -6.91 13.65
C TYR A 3 -1.09 -6.61 13.08
N ARG A 4 -0.01 -6.87 13.84
CA ARG A 4 1.35 -6.66 13.32
C ARG A 4 1.69 -7.70 12.29
N ALA A 5 1.39 -8.97 12.59
CA ALA A 5 1.55 -10.07 11.64
C ALA A 5 0.76 -9.81 10.35
N PHE A 6 -0.50 -9.39 10.46
CA PHE A 6 -1.33 -9.05 9.31
C PHE A 6 -0.72 -7.95 8.44
N VAL A 7 -0.24 -6.86 9.05
CA VAL A 7 0.38 -5.75 8.29
C VAL A 7 1.62 -6.21 7.51
N GLU A 8 2.49 -7.01 8.14
CA GLU A 8 3.70 -7.53 7.47
C GLU A 8 3.35 -8.51 6.34
N GLU A 9 2.35 -9.36 6.54
CA GLU A 9 1.83 -10.27 5.51
C GLU A 9 1.30 -9.49 4.30
N GLN A 10 0.44 -8.49 4.53
CA GLN A 10 -0.11 -7.66 3.45
C GLN A 10 0.97 -6.88 2.69
N ILE A 11 2.00 -6.35 3.38
CA ILE A 11 3.13 -5.69 2.72
C ILE A 11 3.89 -6.68 1.82
N ALA A 12 4.11 -7.91 2.29
CA ALA A 12 4.79 -8.95 1.51
C ALA A 12 3.97 -9.40 0.30
N GLU A 13 2.65 -9.56 0.44
CA GLU A 13 1.73 -9.89 -0.65
C GLU A 13 1.72 -8.80 -1.72
N ILE A 14 1.58 -7.53 -1.34
CA ILE A 14 1.61 -6.40 -2.28
C ILE A 14 2.94 -6.38 -3.05
N ARG A 15 4.07 -6.56 -2.36
CA ARG A 15 5.39 -6.57 -3.00
C ARG A 15 5.53 -7.73 -3.99
N LYS A 16 5.05 -8.92 -3.63
CA LYS A 16 5.09 -10.11 -4.48
C LYS A 16 4.24 -9.94 -5.73
N GLU A 17 3.01 -9.46 -5.58
CA GLU A 17 2.05 -9.32 -6.67
C GLU A 17 2.49 -8.26 -7.69
N VAL A 18 3.02 -7.13 -7.20
CA VAL A 18 3.46 -6.03 -8.07
C VAL A 18 4.83 -6.31 -8.71
N GLY A 19 5.69 -7.11 -8.06
CA GLY A 19 7.04 -7.40 -8.53
C GLY A 19 7.86 -6.12 -8.71
N GLU A 20 8.36 -5.88 -9.92
CA GLU A 20 9.12 -4.68 -10.31
C GLU A 20 8.26 -3.57 -10.94
N GLY A 21 6.93 -3.76 -10.98
CA GLY A 21 5.99 -2.80 -11.55
C GLY A 21 5.82 -1.51 -10.76
N THR A 22 5.04 -0.59 -11.33
CA THR A 22 4.59 0.64 -10.68
C THR A 22 3.08 0.61 -10.48
N THR A 23 2.60 1.23 -9.41
CA THR A 23 1.16 1.27 -9.06
C THR A 23 0.69 2.71 -8.90
N ILE A 24 -0.63 2.89 -9.01
CA ILE A 24 -1.29 4.17 -8.77
C ILE A 24 -2.48 3.97 -7.83
N ASN A 25 -2.71 4.93 -6.93
CA ASN A 25 -3.95 4.99 -6.15
C ASN A 25 -4.46 6.42 -5.98
N ALA A 26 -5.74 6.55 -5.64
CA ALA A 26 -6.37 7.81 -5.27
C ALA A 26 -6.51 7.91 -3.75
N LEU A 27 -6.03 9.01 -3.16
CA LEU A 27 -6.15 9.33 -1.75
C LEU A 27 -7.21 10.41 -1.57
N SER A 28 -8.32 10.05 -0.93
CA SER A 28 -9.44 10.95 -0.62
C SER A 28 -9.37 11.55 0.79
N GLY A 29 -8.40 11.14 1.61
CA GLY A 29 -8.34 11.47 3.04
C GLY A 29 -9.24 10.60 3.92
N GLY A 30 -10.06 9.72 3.34
CA GLY A 30 -10.80 8.68 4.08
C GLY A 30 -9.86 7.65 4.70
N VAL A 31 -10.31 6.99 5.77
CA VAL A 31 -9.48 6.01 6.50
C VAL A 31 -9.04 4.85 5.60
N ASP A 32 -9.92 4.34 4.75
CA ASP A 32 -9.62 3.20 3.89
C ASP A 32 -8.54 3.53 2.86
N SER A 33 -8.71 4.63 2.12
CA SER A 33 -7.74 5.06 1.11
C SER A 33 -6.41 5.47 1.74
N SER A 34 -6.43 6.00 2.96
CA SER A 34 -5.23 6.32 3.73
C SER A 34 -4.45 5.08 4.16
N VAL A 35 -5.14 4.04 4.65
CA VAL A 35 -4.51 2.78 5.05
C VAL A 35 -3.92 2.06 3.83
N VAL A 36 -4.65 1.99 2.71
CA VAL A 36 -4.14 1.42 1.46
C VAL A 36 -2.89 2.16 0.99
N THR A 37 -2.90 3.49 1.04
CA THR A 37 -1.73 4.32 0.68
C THR A 37 -0.54 4.00 1.58
N ALA A 38 -0.76 3.90 2.89
CA ALA A 38 0.31 3.61 3.85
C ALA A 38 0.92 2.22 3.65
N LEU A 39 0.11 1.19 3.46
CA LEU A 39 0.57 -0.18 3.19
C LEU A 39 1.30 -0.26 1.84
N GLY A 40 0.72 0.33 0.79
CA GLY A 40 1.33 0.36 -0.54
C GLY A 40 2.67 1.08 -0.56
N PHE A 41 2.81 2.22 0.15
CA PHE A 41 4.07 2.94 0.25
C PHE A 41 5.14 2.12 1.00
N ARG A 42 4.77 1.42 2.08
CA ARG A 42 5.70 0.51 2.79
C ARG A 42 6.16 -0.66 1.91
N ALA A 43 5.28 -1.17 1.06
CA ALA A 43 5.60 -2.27 0.16
C ALA A 43 6.49 -1.86 -1.03
N LEU A 44 6.20 -0.70 -1.64
CA LEU A 44 6.67 -0.32 -2.98
C LEU A 44 7.50 0.98 -3.03
N GLY A 45 7.46 1.81 -1.97
CA GLY A 45 8.13 3.10 -1.90
C GLY A 45 7.75 4.02 -3.07
N ASN A 46 8.77 4.56 -3.75
CA ASN A 46 8.61 5.51 -4.87
C ASN A 46 7.89 4.94 -6.11
N ARG A 47 7.65 3.62 -6.16
CA ARG A 47 6.91 2.94 -7.23
C ARG A 47 5.40 3.00 -7.05
N LEU A 48 4.91 3.42 -5.88
CA LEU A 48 3.52 3.83 -5.69
C LEU A 48 3.37 5.31 -6.03
N LYS A 49 2.50 5.63 -6.98
CA LYS A 49 2.09 6.99 -7.31
C LYS A 49 0.73 7.27 -6.67
N THR A 50 0.67 8.21 -5.74
CA THR A 50 -0.58 8.59 -5.09
C THR A 50 -1.07 9.90 -5.65
N VAL A 51 -2.32 9.93 -6.09
CA VAL A 51 -3.03 11.14 -6.51
C VAL A 51 -3.96 11.55 -5.37
N PHE A 52 -3.75 12.74 -4.84
CA PHE A 52 -4.63 13.32 -3.83
C PHE A 52 -5.77 14.09 -4.52
N ILE A 53 -7.01 13.82 -4.13
CA ILE A 53 -8.23 14.42 -4.69
C ILE A 53 -8.96 15.19 -3.60
#